data_AF-A0A0E3K805-F1
#
_entry.id   AF-A0A0E3K805-F1
#
_cell.length_a   1.000
_cell.length_b   1.000
_cell.length_c   1.000
_cell.angle_alpha   90.00
_cell.angle_beta   90.00
_cell.angle_gamma   90.00
#
_symmetry.space_group_name_H-M   'P 1'
#
loop_
_entity.id
_entity.type
_entity.pdbx_description
1 polymer ?
#
loop_
_entity_poly.entity_id
_entity_poly.type
_entity_poly.pdbx_seq_one_letter_code
_entity_poly.pdbx_strand_id
1 'polypeptide(L)'
;MISTQTPSKSYVKRLDVFYTLGEGVIISADVQSRTRRDVTHYSRIVLDPLSLKVVKATCSCEAGSFGKKCWHLKTLEQMIKEELRERIEKARQEMMQIEEDIASWG
;
A
#
# COMPACT_ATOMS: atom_id res chain seq x y z
N MET A 1 31.56 -18.97 -13.12
CA MET A 1 30.96 -18.54 -11.83
C MET A 1 30.39 -17.15 -12.04
N ILE A 2 29.10 -17.05 -12.37
CA ILE A 2 28.45 -15.76 -12.62
C ILE A 2 28.00 -15.19 -11.29
N SER A 3 28.63 -14.09 -10.91
CA SER A 3 28.30 -13.25 -9.77
C SER A 3 26.87 -12.71 -9.93
N THR A 4 25.88 -13.37 -9.33
CA THR A 4 24.58 -12.76 -9.08
C THR A 4 24.67 -12.01 -7.76
N GLN A 5 25.27 -10.83 -7.79
CA GLN A 5 25.09 -9.85 -6.74
C GLN A 5 23.59 -9.69 -6.53
N THR A 6 23.11 -10.09 -5.36
CA THR A 6 21.73 -9.93 -4.90
C THR A 6 21.39 -8.43 -5.00
N PRO A 7 20.58 -7.98 -5.96
CA PRO A 7 20.21 -6.58 -6.00
C PRO A 7 19.22 -6.36 -4.86
N SER A 8 19.62 -5.55 -3.88
CA SER A 8 18.82 -4.97 -2.78
C SER A 8 17.66 -5.84 -2.26
N LYS A 9 17.83 -6.39 -1.04
CA LYS A 9 16.98 -7.35 -0.31
C LYS A 9 15.46 -7.05 -0.17
N SER A 10 14.93 -5.98 -0.77
CA SER A 10 13.51 -5.64 -0.72
C SER A 10 12.76 -6.17 -1.94
N TYR A 11 11.73 -6.97 -1.69
CA TYR A 11 10.76 -7.40 -2.71
C TYR A 11 9.85 -6.24 -3.14
N VAL A 12 9.84 -5.13 -2.40
CA VAL A 12 9.06 -3.94 -2.74
C VAL A 12 9.91 -3.05 -3.64
N LYS A 13 9.43 -2.84 -4.87
CA LYS A 13 10.11 -2.00 -5.87
C LYS A 13 9.66 -0.55 -5.79
N ARG A 14 8.40 -0.32 -5.44
CA ARG A 14 7.81 1.00 -5.31
C ARG A 14 6.76 1.00 -4.22
N LEU A 15 6.65 2.10 -3.49
CA LEU A 15 5.71 2.27 -2.38
C LEU A 15 5.27 3.73 -2.28
N ASP A 16 4.02 3.97 -2.64
CA ASP A 16 3.40 5.28 -2.63
C ASP A 16 2.24 5.31 -1.64
N VAL A 17 2.18 6.39 -0.85
CA VAL A 17 1.11 6.67 0.12
C VAL A 17 0.56 8.03 -0.25
N PHE A 18 -0.74 8.10 -0.51
CA PHE A 18 -1.43 9.34 -0.87
C PHE A 18 -2.89 9.30 -0.43
N TYR A 19 -3.52 10.46 -0.37
CA TYR A 19 -4.93 10.60 0.00
C TYR A 19 -5.78 10.96 -1.22
N THR A 20 -7.02 10.48 -1.23
CA THR A 20 -8.05 10.90 -2.19
C THR A 20 -9.36 11.20 -1.47
N LEU A 21 -10.00 12.32 -1.81
CA LEU A 21 -11.26 12.82 -1.23
C LEU A 21 -12.47 11.87 -1.33
N GLY A 22 -12.36 10.75 -2.07
CA GLY A 22 -13.43 9.76 -2.23
C GLY A 22 -13.12 8.35 -1.71
N GLU A 23 -11.85 7.95 -1.62
CA GLU A 23 -11.49 6.61 -1.15
C GLU A 23 -10.75 6.60 0.20
N GLY A 24 -10.20 7.74 0.64
CA GLY A 24 -9.38 7.82 1.86
C GLY A 24 -7.88 7.70 1.59
N VAL A 25 -7.13 7.14 2.54
CA VAL A 25 -5.67 6.95 2.39
C VAL A 25 -5.42 5.70 1.56
N ILE A 26 -4.74 5.88 0.43
CA ILE A 26 -4.37 4.82 -0.49
C ILE A 26 -2.88 4.52 -0.34
N ILE A 27 -2.59 3.24 -0.15
CA ILE A 27 -1.23 2.71 -0.12
C ILE A 27 -1.09 1.76 -1.28
N SER A 28 -0.22 2.12 -2.22
CA SER A 28 0.07 1.30 -3.40
C SER A 28 1.51 0.85 -3.38
N ALA A 29 1.74 -0.41 -3.74
CA ALA A 29 3.07 -0.98 -3.84
C ALA A 29 3.21 -1.92 -5.03
N ASP A 30 4.36 -1.83 -5.68
CA ASP A 30 4.81 -2.81 -6.65
C ASP A 30 5.69 -3.83 -5.93
N VAL A 31 5.20 -5.06 -5.81
CA VAL A 31 5.89 -6.14 -5.12
C VAL A 31 6.34 -7.18 -6.14
N GLN A 32 7.65 -7.44 -6.18
CA GLN A 32 8.24 -8.47 -7.03
C GLN A 32 7.78 -9.85 -6.58
N SER A 33 7.42 -10.70 -7.54
CA SER A 33 7.03 -12.07 -7.27
C SER A 33 8.16 -12.86 -6.62
N ARG A 34 7.81 -13.66 -5.61
CA ARG A 34 8.75 -14.54 -4.91
C ARG A 34 9.26 -15.68 -5.82
N THR A 35 8.45 -16.10 -6.80
CA THR A 35 8.74 -17.28 -7.65
C THR A 35 9.27 -16.90 -9.03
N ARG A 36 8.92 -15.71 -9.54
CA ARG A 36 9.33 -15.23 -10.87
C ARG A 36 10.03 -13.89 -10.75
N ARG A 37 11.29 -13.81 -11.18
CA ARG A 37 12.09 -12.59 -11.06
C ARG A 37 11.61 -11.48 -11.99
N ASP A 38 11.03 -11.82 -13.13
CA ASP A 38 10.61 -10.85 -14.15
C ASP A 38 9.15 -10.39 -13.99
N VAL A 39 8.50 -10.74 -12.88
CA VAL A 39 7.09 -10.40 -12.63
C VAL A 39 6.98 -9.52 -11.38
N THR A 40 6.37 -8.35 -11.55
CA THR A 40 5.97 -7.44 -10.48
C THR A 40 4.46 -7.37 -10.38
N HIS A 41 3.94 -7.44 -9.17
CA HIS A 41 2.52 -7.35 -8.90
C HIS A 41 2.20 -6.01 -8.25
N TYR A 42 1.25 -5.30 -8.84
CA TYR A 42 0.66 -4.12 -8.26
C TYR A 42 -0.31 -4.54 -7.15
N SER A 43 -0.11 -3.99 -5.96
CA SER A 43 -0.95 -4.22 -4.79
C SER A 43 -1.37 -2.89 -4.18
N ARG A 44 -2.65 -2.74 -3.83
CA ARG A 44 -3.23 -1.53 -3.27
C ARG A 44 -4.07 -1.87 -2.05
N ILE A 45 -3.88 -1.11 -0.98
CA ILE A 45 -4.72 -1.12 0.22
C ILE A 45 -5.32 0.28 0.36
N VAL A 46 -6.60 0.33 0.71
CA VAL A 46 -7.32 1.55 1.05
C VAL A 46 -7.62 1.50 2.53
N LEU A 47 -7.23 2.55 3.25
CA LEU A 47 -7.48 2.72 4.67
C LEU A 47 -8.56 3.77 4.88
N ASP A 48 -9.48 3.45 5.79
CA ASP A 48 -10.43 4.41 6.33
C ASP A 48 -9.65 5.48 7.09
N PRO A 49 -9.82 6.76 6.76
CA PRO A 49 -9.02 7.82 7.37
C PRO A 49 -9.27 8.04 8.86
N LEU A 50 -10.48 7.73 9.34
CA LEU A 50 -10.86 7.93 10.72
C LEU A 50 -10.33 6.81 11.61
N SER A 51 -10.55 5.55 11.21
CA SER A 51 -10.22 4.35 11.99
C SER A 51 -8.93 3.65 11.58
N LEU A 52 -8.30 4.06 10.46
CA LEU A 52 -7.13 3.43 9.83
C LEU A 52 -7.32 1.93 9.54
N LYS A 53 -8.58 1.47 9.44
CA LYS A 53 -8.90 0.10 9.08
C LYS A 53 -8.82 -0.10 7.57
N VAL A 54 -8.40 -1.28 7.16
CA VAL A 54 -8.42 -1.67 5.73
C VAL A 54 -9.87 -1.81 5.27
N VAL A 55 -10.27 -0.95 4.33
CA VAL A 55 -11.61 -0.96 3.72
C VAL A 55 -11.62 -1.80 2.44
N LYS A 56 -10.54 -1.69 1.66
CA LYS A 56 -10.41 -2.41 0.38
C LYS A 56 -8.97 -2.83 0.18
N ALA A 57 -8.78 -4.03 -0.37
CA ALA A 57 -7.48 -4.54 -0.75
C ALA A 57 -7.57 -5.19 -2.13
N THR A 58 -6.61 -4.88 -3.00
CA THR A 58 -6.57 -5.38 -4.37
C THR A 58 -5.15 -5.74 -4.75
N CYS A 59 -4.96 -6.86 -5.45
CA CYS A 59 -3.67 -7.30 -5.97
C CYS A 59 -3.85 -7.86 -7.37
N SER A 60 -2.95 -7.54 -8.29
CA SER A 60 -2.95 -8.06 -9.67
C SER A 60 -2.48 -9.52 -9.78
N CYS A 61 -2.18 -10.15 -8.66
CA CYS A 61 -1.83 -11.56 -8.61
C CYS A 61 -3.05 -12.43 -8.95
N GLU A 62 -2.90 -13.35 -9.90
CA GLU A 62 -3.94 -14.32 -10.28
C GLU A 62 -4.47 -15.12 -9.07
N ALA A 63 -3.67 -15.27 -8.01
CA ALA A 63 -4.08 -15.90 -6.76
C ALA A 63 -5.21 -15.15 -6.01
N GLY A 64 -5.34 -13.83 -6.21
CA GLY A 64 -6.41 -13.01 -5.62
C GLY A 64 -7.80 -13.37 -6.18
N SER A 65 -7.86 -13.84 -7.43
CA SER A 65 -9.10 -14.31 -8.08
C SER A 65 -9.60 -15.64 -7.50
N PHE A 66 -8.77 -16.37 -6.74
CA PHE A 66 -9.09 -17.70 -6.17
C PHE A 66 -9.28 -17.69 -4.63
N GLY A 67 -9.53 -16.52 -4.03
CA GLY A 67 -9.93 -16.44 -2.61
C GLY A 67 -8.84 -16.79 -1.58
N LYS A 68 -7.57 -16.94 -2.00
CA LYS A 68 -6.45 -17.14 -1.08
C LYS A 68 -5.89 -15.80 -0.62
N LYS A 69 -5.49 -15.69 0.65
CA LYS A 69 -4.82 -14.49 1.19
C LYS A 69 -3.50 -14.28 0.44
N CYS A 70 -3.46 -13.26 -0.43
CA CYS A 70 -2.27 -12.91 -1.21
C CYS A 70 -1.10 -12.56 -0.28
N TRP A 71 0.08 -13.11 -0.59
CA TRP A 71 1.30 -12.77 0.13
C TRP A 71 1.66 -11.28 -0.01
N HIS A 72 1.53 -10.67 -1.19
CA HIS A 72 1.82 -9.24 -1.41
C HIS A 72 0.94 -8.34 -0.53
N LEU A 73 -0.36 -8.67 -0.38
CA LEU A 73 -1.26 -7.94 0.52
C LEU A 73 -0.84 -8.08 1.98
N LYS A 74 -0.45 -9.29 2.41
CA LYS A 74 0.08 -9.49 3.78
C LYS A 74 1.37 -8.72 4.02
N THR A 75 2.26 -8.66 3.03
CA THR A 75 3.49 -7.88 3.11
C THR A 75 3.16 -6.41 3.29
N LEU A 76 2.22 -5.87 2.51
CA LEU A 76 1.74 -4.50 2.69
C LEU A 76 1.10 -4.26 4.07
N GLU A 77 0.26 -5.17 4.56
CA GLU A 77 -0.33 -5.08 5.89
C GLU A 77 0.71 -5.07 7.02
N GLN A 78 1.81 -5.82 6.86
CA GLN A 78 2.92 -5.80 7.81
C GLN A 78 3.68 -4.46 7.75
N MET A 79 3.94 -3.95 6.55
CA MET A 79 4.61 -2.65 6.38
C MET A 79 3.81 -1.49 6.97
N ILE A 80 2.48 -1.53 6.86
CA ILE A 80 1.57 -0.55 7.49
C ILE A 80 1.80 -0.49 9.01
N LYS A 81 2.05 -1.63 9.65
CA LYS A 81 2.21 -1.72 11.10
C LYS A 81 3.60 -1.30 11.58
N GLU A 82 4.63 -1.55 10.78
CA GLU A 82 6.02 -1.40 11.21
C GLU A 82 6.69 -0.14 10.65
N GLU A 83 6.58 0.11 9.34
CA GLU A 83 7.44 1.08 8.63
C GLU A 83 6.67 2.31 8.14
N LEU A 84 5.42 2.15 7.71
CA LEU A 84 4.65 3.20 7.03
C LEU A 84 3.82 4.08 7.96
N ARG A 85 3.80 3.79 9.26
CA ARG A 85 2.88 4.40 10.21
C ARG A 85 2.96 5.94 10.23
N GLU A 86 4.16 6.50 10.20
CA GLU A 86 4.36 7.96 10.19
C GLU A 86 3.87 8.61 8.89
N ARG A 87 4.11 7.97 7.75
CA ARG A 87 3.64 8.47 6.44
C ARG A 87 2.12 8.42 6.34
N ILE A 88 1.51 7.39 6.92
CA ILE A 88 0.05 7.24 6.99
C ILE A 88 -0.55 8.32 7.90
N GLU A 89 0.06 8.57 9.06
CA GLU A 89 -0.44 9.60 9.99
C GLU A 89 -0.33 10.99 9.38
N LYS A 90 0.76 11.29 8.66
CA LYS A 90 0.88 12.54 7.91
C LYS A 90 -0.23 12.69 6.87
N ALA A 91 -0.47 11.67 6.06
CA ALA A 91 -1.56 11.69 5.06
C ALA A 91 -2.95 11.84 5.71
N ARG A 92 -3.14 11.28 6.92
CA ARG A 92 -4.35 11.44 7.72
C ARG A 92 -4.54 12.88 8.21
N GLN A 93 -3.46 13.52 8.69
CA GLN A 93 -3.51 14.91 9.14
C GLN A 93 -3.78 15.88 8.00
N GLU A 94 -3.10 15.70 6.85
CA GLU A 94 -3.32 16.51 5.65
C GLU A 94 -4.79 16.48 5.20
N MET A 95 -5.44 15.32 5.32
CA MET A 95 -6.85 15.18 5.01
C MET A 95 -7.76 15.88 6.02
N MET A 96 -7.52 15.75 7.33
CA MET A 96 -8.34 16.46 8.32
C MET A 96 -8.29 17.97 8.08
N GLN A 97 -7.11 18.49 7.74
CA GLN A 97 -6.97 19.91 7.38
C GLN A 97 -7.79 20.26 6.12
N ILE A 98 -7.74 19.44 5.07
CA ILE A 98 -8.54 19.69 3.86
C ILE A 98 -10.04 19.64 4.15
N GLU A 99 -10.49 18.69 4.98
CA GLU A 99 -11.90 18.58 5.36
C GLU A 99 -12.36 19.77 6.22
N GLU A 100 -11.53 20.24 7.16
CA GLU A 100 -11.77 21.45 7.94
C GLU A 100 -11.83 22.70 7.05
N ASP A 101 -10.90 22.83 6.11
CA ASP A 101 -10.87 23.94 5.15
C ASP A 101 -12.15 23.93 4.28
N ILE A 102 -12.58 22.77 3.78
CA ILE A 102 -13.83 22.66 3.02
C ILE A 102 -15.03 23.04 3.88
N ALA A 103 -15.08 22.58 5.13
CA ALA A 103 -16.16 22.91 6.06
C ALA A 103 -16.20 24.42 6.38
N SER A 104 -15.05 25.10 6.37
CA SER A 104 -14.93 26.54 6.62
C SER A 104 -15.37 27.43 5.45
N TRP A 105 -15.52 26.87 4.25
CA TRP A 105 -15.99 27.59 3.05
C TRP A 105 -17.52 27.64 2.93
N GLY A 106 -18.23 26.96 3.84
CA GLY A 106 -19.69 27.08 4.03
C GLY A 106 -20.08 28.20 4.98
#